data_AF-A0A920FZ19-F1
#
_entry.id   AF-A0A920FZ19-F1
#
_cell.length_a   1.000
_cell.length_b   1.000
_cell.length_c   1.000
_cell.angle_alpha   90.00
_cell.angle_beta   90.00
_cell.angle_gamma   90.00
#
_symmetry.space_group_name_H-M   'P 1'
#
loop_
_entity.id
_entity.type
_entity.pdbx_description
1 polymer ?
#
loop_
_entity_poly.entity_id
_entity_poly.type
_entity_poly.pdbx_seq_one_letter_code
_entity_poly.pdbx_strand_id
1 'polypeptide(L)' 'MKWAQKSPVHPNDHCNMSQSSNDTYPTAMHIACASEILDALLPALTSLAKSFRKKSDEWARVIKLVELIRKMPHP' A
#
# COMPACT_ATOMS: atom_id res chain seq x y z
N MET A 1 24.84 -2.73 37.24
CA MET A 1 23.90 -2.22 36.21
C MET A 1 22.65 -3.10 36.24
N LYS A 2 21.52 -2.62 36.79
CA LYS A 2 20.31 -3.45 37.09
C LYS A 2 19.49 -3.86 35.84
N TRP A 3 19.78 -3.27 34.68
CA TRP A 3 19.04 -3.45 33.43
C TRP A 3 19.32 -4.77 32.69
N ALA A 4 20.37 -5.50 33.10
CA ALA A 4 20.73 -6.79 32.50
C ALA A 4 20.06 -8.00 33.20
N GLN A 5 19.41 -7.79 34.34
CA GLN A 5 18.65 -8.85 35.00
C GLN A 5 17.37 -9.11 34.22
N LYS A 6 17.26 -10.30 33.63
CA LYS A 6 16.07 -10.78 32.89
C LYS A 6 14.92 -11.19 33.83
N SER A 7 14.73 -10.43 34.90
CA SER A 7 13.78 -10.66 35.98
C SER A 7 13.16 -9.31 36.40
N PRO A 8 11.85 -9.23 36.70
CA PRO A 8 10.91 -10.36 36.80
C PRO A 8 10.42 -10.87 35.45
N VAL A 9 10.69 -10.15 34.34
CA VAL A 9 10.20 -10.54 33.01
C VAL A 9 11.33 -11.05 32.12
N HIS A 10 11.42 -12.37 31.93
CA HIS A 10 12.35 -12.98 30.99
C HIS A 10 11.81 -12.87 29.54
N PRO A 11 12.59 -12.34 28.58
CA PRO A 11 12.11 -12.11 27.21
C PRO A 11 11.67 -13.39 26.49
N ASN A 12 12.33 -14.53 26.74
CA ASN A 12 11.93 -15.78 26.12
C ASN A 12 10.82 -16.50 26.89
N ASP A 13 10.86 -16.45 28.22
CA ASP A 13 9.98 -17.29 29.05
C ASP A 13 8.62 -16.61 29.26
N HIS A 14 8.54 -15.29 29.03
CA HIS A 14 7.30 -14.52 29.16
C HIS A 14 6.86 -13.86 27.85
N CYS A 15 7.72 -13.09 27.16
CA CYS A 15 7.29 -12.36 25.95
C CYS A 15 7.17 -13.28 24.72
N ASN A 16 8.16 -14.16 24.50
CA ASN A 16 8.16 -15.14 23.41
C ASN A 16 7.65 -16.52 23.89
N MET A 17 6.91 -16.56 25.01
CA MET A 17 6.34 -17.80 25.53
C MET A 17 5.35 -18.37 24.50
N SER A 18 5.46 -19.66 24.21
CA SER A 18 4.64 -20.37 23.21
C SER A 18 4.75 -19.81 21.79
N GLN A 19 5.78 -19.00 21.51
CA GLN A 19 6.05 -18.44 20.20
C GLN A 19 7.38 -18.97 19.66
N SER A 20 7.48 -19.05 18.34
CA SER A 20 8.74 -19.28 17.64
C SER A 20 9.04 -18.10 16.73
N SER A 21 10.31 -17.72 16.59
CA SER A 21 10.72 -16.70 15.62
C SER A 21 10.29 -17.07 14.19
N ASN A 22 10.20 -18.36 13.89
CA ASN A 22 9.81 -18.84 12.56
C ASN A 22 8.34 -18.58 12.25
N ASP A 23 7.50 -18.39 13.28
CA ASP A 23 6.09 -18.06 13.11
C ASP A 23 5.83 -16.57 13.37
N THR A 24 6.48 -15.95 14.35
CA THR A 24 6.22 -14.56 14.74
C THR A 24 6.73 -13.55 13.72
N TYR A 25 7.87 -13.80 13.08
CA TYR A 25 8.39 -12.93 12.04
C TYR A 25 7.46 -12.87 10.82
N PRO A 26 7.09 -13.99 10.16
CA PRO A 26 6.19 -13.91 9.02
C PRO A 26 4.79 -13.39 9.41
N THR A 27 4.29 -13.68 10.62
CA THR A 27 3.05 -13.06 11.12
C THR A 27 3.16 -11.54 11.18
N ALA A 28 4.23 -11.01 11.78
CA ALA A 28 4.45 -9.56 11.87
C ALA A 28 4.59 -8.92 10.48
N MET A 29 5.27 -9.58 9.54
CA MET A 29 5.40 -9.09 8.16
C MET A 29 4.04 -9.02 7.45
N HIS A 30 3.20 -10.04 7.58
CA HIS A 30 1.86 -10.01 7.00
C HIS A 30 0.98 -8.93 7.59
N ILE A 31 1.05 -8.71 8.91
CA ILE A 31 0.31 -7.62 9.57
C ILE A 31 0.78 -6.27 9.02
N ALA A 32 2.10 -6.03 8.99
CA ALA A 32 2.66 -4.78 8.47
C ALA A 32 2.27 -4.53 7.01
N CYS A 33 2.38 -5.53 6.14
CA CYS A 33 1.97 -5.42 4.75
C CYS A 33 0.47 -5.12 4.60
N ALA A 34 -0.39 -5.82 5.35
CA ALA A 34 -1.83 -5.59 5.29
C ALA A 34 -2.18 -4.17 5.73
N SER A 35 -1.58 -3.69 6.83
CA SER A 35 -1.75 -2.32 7.30
C SER A 35 -1.32 -1.28 6.26
N GLU A 36 -0.10 -1.39 5.72
CA GLU A 36 0.39 -0.43 4.71
C GLU A 36 -0.45 -0.43 3.42
N ILE A 37 -0.93 -1.61 2.99
CA ILE A 37 -1.80 -1.70 1.82
C ILE A 37 -3.12 -0.98 2.06
N LEU A 38 -3.76 -1.23 3.20
CA LEU A 38 -5.09 -0.70 3.53
C LEU A 38 -5.04 0.79 3.86
N ASP A 39 -4.04 1.22 4.62
CA ASP A 39 -4.01 2.56 5.21
C ASP A 39 -3.28 3.58 4.33
N ALA A 40 -2.33 3.15 3.50
CA ALA A 40 -1.54 4.05 2.66
C ALA A 40 -1.74 3.80 1.15
N LEU A 41 -1.52 2.56 0.69
CA LEU A 41 -1.48 2.28 -0.75
C LEU A 41 -2.84 2.44 -1.43
N LEU A 42 -3.88 1.77 -0.93
CA LEU A 42 -5.21 1.81 -1.54
C LEU A 42 -5.80 3.23 -1.54
N PRO A 43 -5.70 4.02 -0.46
CA PRO A 43 -6.12 5.43 -0.48
C PRO A 43 -5.36 6.27 -1.50
N ALA A 44 -4.04 6.10 -1.61
CA ALA A 44 -3.23 6.83 -2.58
C ALA A 44 -3.62 6.49 -4.03
N LEU A 45 -3.77 5.21 -4.36
CA LEU A 45 -4.22 4.77 -5.69
C LEU A 45 -5.64 5.24 -6.00
N THR A 46 -6.53 5.22 -5.01
CA THR A 46 -7.90 5.72 -5.16
C THR A 46 -7.91 7.22 -5.47
N SER A 47 -7.08 7.99 -4.77
CA SER A 47 -6.91 9.44 -5.01
C SER A 47 -6.37 9.73 -6.42
N LEU A 48 -5.36 8.96 -6.85
CA LEU A 48 -4.78 9.07 -8.19
C LEU A 48 -5.83 8.75 -9.28
N ALA A 49 -6.57 7.66 -9.11
CA ALA A 49 -7.61 7.25 -10.05
C ALA A 49 -8.72 8.32 -10.17
N LYS A 50 -9.16 8.89 -9.04
CA LYS A 50 -10.11 10.01 -9.02
C LYS A 50 -9.58 11.23 -9.77
N SER A 51 -8.30 11.55 -9.60
CA SER A 51 -7.66 12.69 -10.26
C SER A 51 -7.59 12.52 -11.78
N PHE A 52 -7.21 11.33 -12.25
CA PHE A 52 -7.25 11.00 -13.68
C PHE A 52 -8.67 11.01 -14.23
N ARG A 53 -9.65 10.48 -13.48
CA ARG A 53 -11.04 10.50 -13.92
C ARG A 53 -11.55 11.93 -14.10
N LYS A 54 -11.29 12.80 -13.12
CA LYS A 54 -11.64 14.22 -13.20
C LYS A 54 -11.05 14.88 -14.44
N LYS A 55 -9.77 14.67 -14.73
CA LYS A 55 -9.12 15.23 -15.93
C LYS A 55 -9.67 14.65 -17.22
N SER A 56 -9.98 13.35 -17.24
CA SER A 56 -10.66 12.71 -18.37
C SER A 56 -12.01 13.36 -18.66
N ASP A 57 -12.81 13.62 -17.63
CA ASP A 57 -14.13 14.24 -17.78
C ASP A 57 -14.01 15.71 -18.23
N GLU A 58 -13.05 16.47 -17.68
CA GLU A 58 -12.74 17.86 -18.10
C GLU A 58 -12.35 17.95 -19.59
N TRP A 59 -11.63 16.96 -20.09
CA TRP A 59 -11.14 16.94 -21.48
C TRP A 59 -12.02 16.14 -22.44
N ALA A 60 -13.18 15.65 -21.99
CA ALA A 60 -14.06 14.81 -22.80
C ALA A 60 -14.49 15.47 -24.12
N ARG A 61 -14.49 16.81 -24.19
CA ARG A 61 -14.89 17.60 -25.37
C ARG A 61 -13.70 18.22 -26.13
N VAL A 62 -12.47 17.98 -25.69
CA VAL A 62 -11.27 18.50 -26.35
C VAL A 62 -10.82 17.49 -27.40
N ILE A 63 -11.00 17.82 -28.69
CA ILE A 63 -10.50 17.00 -29.79
C ILE A 63 -9.00 17.21 -29.91
N LYS A 64 -8.22 16.14 -29.76
CA LYS A 64 -6.76 16.15 -29.99
C LYS A 64 -6.49 16.05 -31.48
N LEU A 65 -5.42 16.70 -31.97
CA LEU A 65 -5.02 16.67 -33.38
C LEU A 65 -4.89 15.24 -33.93
N VAL A 66 -4.34 14.32 -33.13
CA VAL A 66 -4.21 12.90 -33.51
C VAL A 66 -5.57 12.21 -33.72
N GLU A 67 -6.59 12.60 -32.96
CA GLU A 67 -7.95 12.09 -33.09
C GLU A 67 -8.66 12.69 -34.32
N LEU A 68 -8.35 13.95 -34.65
CA LEU A 68 -8.84 14.59 -35.86
C LEU A 68 -8.27 13.94 -37.12
N ILE A 69 -6.96 13.67 -37.15
CA ILE A 69 -6.29 13.01 -38.29
C ILE A 69 -6.86 11.60 -38.53
N ARG A 70 -7.16 10.84 -37.45
CA ARG A 70 -7.81 9.51 -37.57
C ARG A 70 -9.22 9.56 -38.18
N LYS A 71 -9.92 10.69 -38.08
CA LYS A 71 -11.28 10.86 -38.59
C LYS A 71 -11.32 11.48 -39.99
N MET A 72 -10.16 11.86 -40.55
CA MET A 72 -10.10 12.36 -41.91
C MET A 72 -10.34 11.21 -42.90
N PRO A 73 -11.15 11.42 -43.95
CA PRO A 73 -11.29 10.44 -45.01
C PRO A 73 -9.93 10.23 -45.69
N HIS A 74 -9.55 8.96 -45.84
CA HIS A 74 -8.42 8.58 -46.68
C HIS A 74 -8.87 8.55 -48.15
N PRO A 75 -7.97 8.85 -49.11
CA PRO A 75 -8.29 8.81 -50.54
C PRO A 75 -8.78 7.43 -51.00
#